data_AF-A0AAE0P063-F1
#
_entry.id   AF-A0AAE0P063-F1
#
_cell.length_a   1.000
_cell.length_b   1.000
_cell.length_c   1.000
_cell.angle_alpha   90.00
_cell.angle_beta   90.00
_cell.angle_gamma   90.00
#
_symmetry.space_group_name_H-M   'P 1'
#
loop_
_entity.id
_entity.type
_entity.pdbx_description
1 polymer ?
#
loop_
_entity_poly.entity_id
_entity_poly.type
_entity_poly.pdbx_seq_one_letter_code
_entity_poly.pdbx_strand_id
1 'polypeptide(L)' 'MDPMSAPMDAAMTCNIPECGVRLTDEALVTACTHVFCLDCARRGGFAEQPPYNCPACQQLLIGDNVTKQTLQPSEE' A
#
# COMPACT_ATOMS: atom_id res chain seq x y z
N MET A 1 -28.57 -18.73 -10.62
CA MET A 1 -28.07 -17.41 -10.23
C MET A 1 -27.46 -17.58 -8.85
N ASP A 2 -26.14 -17.71 -8.76
CA ASP A 2 -25.41 -17.85 -7.50
C ASP A 2 -25.09 -16.44 -6.96
N PRO A 3 -25.69 -15.98 -5.85
CA PRO A 3 -25.47 -14.63 -5.36
C PRO A 3 -24.57 -14.67 -4.11
N MET A 4 -23.34 -15.19 -4.18
CA MET A 4 -22.44 -15.12 -3.01
C MET A 4 -20.98 -15.47 -3.33
N SER A 5 -20.40 -14.82 -4.34
CA SER A 5 -18.97 -14.60 -4.36
C SER A 5 -18.74 -13.21 -3.79
N ALA A 6 -18.80 -13.07 -2.47
CA ALA A 6 -18.23 -11.90 -1.81
C ALA A 6 -16.80 -11.75 -2.36
N PRO A 7 -16.37 -10.56 -2.83
CA PRO A 7 -14.98 -10.39 -3.16
C PRO A 7 -14.22 -10.75 -1.88
N MET A 8 -13.35 -11.76 -1.96
CA MET A 8 -12.35 -11.96 -0.94
C MET A 8 -11.60 -10.64 -0.89
N ASP A 9 -11.96 -9.82 0.09
CA ASP A 9 -11.28 -8.62 0.50
C ASP A 9 -9.87 -9.11 0.84
N ALA A 10 -9.00 -9.11 -0.16
CA ALA A 10 -7.61 -9.47 -0.03
C ALA A 10 -6.98 -8.29 0.71
N ALA A 11 -7.29 -8.22 2.01
CA ALA A 11 -6.97 -7.11 2.85
C ALA A 11 -5.45 -6.97 2.84
N MET A 12 -4.98 -5.96 2.10
CA MET A 12 -3.56 -5.75 1.95
C MET A 12 -3.02 -5.37 3.32
N THR A 13 -1.88 -5.94 3.71
CA THR A 13 -1.23 -5.59 4.97
C THR A 13 -0.02 -4.73 4.69
N CYS A 14 0.28 -3.81 5.61
CA CYS A 14 1.45 -2.97 5.50
C CYS A 14 2.70 -3.86 5.52
N ASN A 15 3.52 -3.77 4.48
CA ASN A 15 4.77 -4.52 4.35
C ASN A 15 5.92 -3.94 5.19
N ILE A 16 5.65 -2.96 6.07
CA ILE A 16 6.63 -2.56 7.08
C ILE A 16 6.67 -3.67 8.13
N PRO A 17 7.83 -4.31 8.37
CA PRO A 17 7.95 -5.45 9.27
C PRO A 17 7.51 -5.14 10.71
N GLU A 18 7.65 -3.89 11.14
CA GLU A 18 7.24 -3.42 12.48
C GLU A 18 5.75 -3.02 12.57
N CYS A 19 5.07 -2.85 11.44
CA CYS A 19 3.71 -2.31 11.41
C CYS A 19 2.66 -3.42 11.34
N GLY A 20 2.72 -4.27 10.30
CA GLY A 20 1.79 -5.39 10.12
C GLY A 20 0.29 -5.04 10.11
N VAL A 21 -0.07 -3.75 10.00
CA VAL A 21 -1.47 -3.31 10.06
C VAL A 21 -2.21 -3.69 8.80
N ARG A 22 -3.51 -3.99 8.95
CA ARG A 22 -4.41 -4.26 7.83
C ARG A 22 -4.85 -2.95 7.19
N LEU A 23 -4.70 -2.86 5.88
CA LEU A 23 -5.10 -1.73 5.06
C LEU A 23 -6.52 -2.02 4.57
N THR A 24 -7.44 -1.14 4.91
CA THR A 24 -8.86 -1.30 4.57
C THR A 24 -9.42 -0.14 3.77
N ASP A 25 -8.71 0.99 3.72
CA ASP A 25 -9.23 2.25 3.20
C ASP A 25 -8.34 2.78 2.08
N GLU A 26 -7.11 3.17 2.41
CA GLU A 26 -6.10 3.64 1.48
C GLU A 26 -4.74 3.00 1.77
N ALA A 27 -4.00 2.77 0.70
CA ALA A 27 -2.68 2.18 0.75
C ALA A 27 -1.75 2.82 -0.28
N LEU A 28 -0.45 2.82 0.00
CA LEU A 28 0.57 3.26 -0.95
C LEU A 28 1.24 2.04 -1.56
N VAL A 29 1.08 1.88 -2.87
CA VAL A 29 1.70 0.83 -3.66
C VAL A 29 2.94 1.41 -4.33
N THR A 30 4.07 0.77 -4.12
CA THR A 30 5.34 1.15 -4.74
C THR A 30 5.60 0.34 -6.02
N ALA A 31 6.48 0.81 -6.90
CA ALA A 31 6.86 0.07 -8.12
C ALA A 31 7.50 -1.30 -7.85
N CYS A 32 8.02 -1.51 -6.64
CA CYS A 32 8.52 -2.81 -6.20
C CYS A 32 7.41 -3.72 -5.65
N THR A 33 6.15 -3.44 -5.96
CA THR A 33 4.94 -4.19 -5.54
C THR A 33 4.69 -4.28 -4.04
N HIS A 34 5.44 -3.52 -3.23
CA HIS A 34 5.19 -3.44 -1.79
C HIS A 34 4.17 -2.37 -1.48
N VAL A 35 3.29 -2.72 -0.54
CA VAL A 35 2.17 -1.89 -0.11
C VAL A 35 2.37 -1.44 1.34
N PHE A 36 2.14 -0.16 1.61
CA PHE A 36 2.34 0.46 2.93
C PHE A 36 1.13 1.29 3.35
N CYS A 37 0.89 1.43 4.66
CA CYS A 37 -0.11 2.36 5.16
C CYS A 37 0.36 3.81 5.02
N LEU A 38 -0.60 4.73 4.91
CA LEU A 38 -0.32 6.16 4.88
C LEU A 38 0.42 6.63 6.13
N ASP A 39 0.16 6.02 7.29
CA ASP A 39 0.89 6.33 8.52
C ASP A 39 2.37 5.99 8.46
N CYS A 40 2.74 4.83 7.92
CA CYS A 40 4.14 4.46 7.76
C CYS A 40 4.84 5.38 6.76
N ALA A 41 4.19 5.69 5.63
CA ALA A 41 4.73 6.63 4.65
C ALA A 41 4.96 8.02 5.24
N ARG A 42 3.98 8.56 5.98
CA ARG A 42 4.12 9.85 6.69
C ARG A 42 5.20 9.82 7.76
N ARG A 43 5.25 8.77 8.57
CA ARG A 43 6.24 8.63 9.66
C ARG A 43 7.65 8.47 9.12
N GLY A 44 7.81 7.75 8.01
CA GLY A 44 9.10 7.49 7.39
C GLY A 44 9.50 8.49 6.31
N GLY A 45 8.64 9.45 5.97
CA GLY A 45 8.89 10.46 4.92
C GLY A 45 9.12 9.86 3.52
N PHE A 46 8.71 8.61 3.28
CA PHE A 46 8.86 7.94 1.99
C PHE A 46 7.50 7.97 1.27
N ALA A 47 7.52 8.28 -0.03
CA ALA A 47 6.37 8.69 -0.88
C ALA A 47 6.11 10.20 -1.02
N GLU A 48 6.79 11.07 -0.27
CA GLU A 48 6.68 12.53 -0.47
C GLU A 48 7.69 13.04 -1.49
N GLN A 49 8.95 12.60 -1.40
CA GLN A 49 10.01 13.02 -2.31
C GLN A 49 10.94 11.85 -2.66
N PRO A 50 11.03 11.42 -3.92
CA PRO A 50 12.08 10.51 -4.37
C PRO A 50 13.45 11.19 -4.40
N PRO A 51 14.56 10.44 -4.28
CA PRO A 51 14.62 8.98 -4.14
C PRO A 51 14.43 8.51 -2.69
N TYR A 52 13.76 7.36 -2.51
CA TYR A 52 13.66 6.69 -1.21
C TYR A 52 13.85 5.19 -1.39
N ASN A 53 14.24 4.50 -0.31
CA ASN A 53 14.41 3.05 -0.32
C ASN A 53 13.15 2.40 0.22
N CYS A 54 12.68 1.36 -0.46
CA CYS A 54 11.58 0.55 0.03
C CYS A 54 11.93 -0.04 1.41
N PRO A 55 11.14 0.18 2.46
CA PRO A 55 11.46 -0.35 3.79
C PRO A 55 11.35 -1.88 3.87
N ALA A 56 10.65 -2.52 2.94
CA ALA A 56 10.49 -3.98 2.90
C ALA A 56 11.65 -4.69 2.19
N CYS A 57 12.04 -4.22 0.99
CA CYS A 57 13.05 -4.88 0.16
C CYS A 57 14.31 -4.04 -0.09
N GLN A 58 14.40 -2.84 0.50
CA GLN A 58 15.51 -1.90 0.37
C GLN A 58 15.78 -1.43 -1.07
N GLN A 59 14.84 -1.68 -2.00
CA GLN A 59 14.96 -1.26 -3.40
C GLN A 59 14.91 0.27 -3.52
N LEU A 60 15.81 0.85 -4.30
CA LEU A 60 15.82 2.27 -4.60
C LEU A 60 14.65 2.62 -5.54
N LEU A 61 13.76 3.50 -5.08
CA LEU A 61 12.61 3.98 -5.85
C LEU A 61 12.87 5.44 -6.26
N ILE A 62 12.87 5.71 -7.55
CA ILE A 62 13.32 6.96 -8.17
C ILE A 62 12.21 7.53 -9.07
N GLY A 63 11.55 8.59 -8.63
CA GLY A 63 10.45 9.24 -9.34
C GLY A 63 9.08 8.94 -8.74
N ASP A 64 8.02 9.07 -9.53
CA ASP A 64 6.60 8.84 -9.16
C ASP A 64 6.24 7.36 -9.00
N ASN A 65 7.19 6.54 -8.51
CA ASN A 65 7.01 5.10 -8.31
C ASN A 65 6.15 4.76 -7.08
N VAL A 66 5.45 5.73 -6.49
CA VAL A 66 4.40 5.47 -5.49
C VAL A 66 3.07 5.87 -6.05
N THR A 67 2.12 4.95 -6.01
CA THR A 67 0.74 5.20 -6.34
C THR A 67 -0.10 4.97 -5.10
N LYS A 68 -0.92 5.96 -4.73
CA LYS A 68 -1.94 5.74 -3.72
C LYS A 68 -3.09 4.95 -4.33
N GLN A 69 -3.43 3.84 -3.72
CA GLN A 69 -4.53 2.98 -4.10
C GLN A 69 -5.57 3.00 -2.99
N THR A 70 -6.80 3.35 -3.35
CA THR A 70 -7.97 3.22 -2.47
C THR A 70 -8.45 1.78 -2.53
N LEU A 71 -8.60 1.16 -1.37
CA LEU A 71 -9.00 -0.23 -1.17
C LEU A 71 -10.51 -0.39 -0.96
N GLN A 72 -11.21 0.72 -0.76
CA GLN A 72 -12.67 0.70 -0.70
C GLN A 72 -13.24 0.23 -2.03
N PRO A 73 -14.24 -0.68 -2.04
CA PRO A 73 -15.05 -0.88 -3.22
C PRO A 73 -15.75 0.45 -3.50
N SER A 74 -15.45 1.09 -4.62
CA SER A 74 -16.33 2.13 -5.14
C SER A 74 -17.67 1.45 -5.43
N GLU A 75 -18.63 1.58 -4.52
CA GLU A 75 -20.00 1.17 -4.74
C GLU A 75 -20.64 2.13 -5.77
N GLU A 76 -20.74 1.69 -7.02
CA GLU A 76 -21.65 2.25 -8.03
C GLU A 76 -22.55 1.17 -8.62
#